data_AF-A0A495SYS0-F1
#
_entry.id   AF-A0A495SYS0-F1
#
_cell.length_a   1.000
_cell.length_b   1.000
_cell.length_c   1.000
_cell.angle_alpha   90.00
_cell.angle_beta   90.00
_cell.angle_gamma   90.00
#
_symmetry.space_group_name_H-M   'P 1'
#
loop_
_entity.id
_entity.type
_entity.pdbx_description
1 polymer ?
#
loop_
_entity_poly.entity_id
_entity_poly.type
_entity_poly.pdbx_seq_one_letter_code
_entity_poly.pdbx_strand_id
1 'polypeptide(L)'
;MSGPVAGDPPVHPRTLVVGIGASSAAESAEAVQLLTDVLREAGLAPHAVARLATVAGKADHPAVRRVAHWLGGVPVDEHPGRELAAVPVPNPSAAVGAALGTASVAEAAALASAPGGRLLVAKRKSAMVTVAVAATAAIARPLSPAPPLSPAEPAHPQGDPA
;
A
#
# COMPACT_ATOMS: atom_id res chain seq x y z
N MET A 1 1.78 39.61 14.80
CA MET A 1 1.40 38.28 15.33
C MET A 1 1.33 37.33 14.14
N SER A 2 2.40 36.59 13.88
CA SER A 2 2.44 35.65 12.75
C SER A 2 1.71 34.36 13.14
N GLY A 3 0.66 34.02 12.38
CA GLY A 3 -0.10 32.78 12.56
C GLY A 3 0.71 31.55 12.15
N PRO A 4 0.24 30.34 12.51
CA PRO A 4 0.96 29.11 12.22
C PRO A 4 1.00 28.88 10.71
N VAL A 5 2.20 28.73 10.17
CA VAL A 5 2.40 28.18 8.83
C VAL A 5 1.89 26.74 8.87
N ALA A 6 0.79 26.47 8.17
CA ALA A 6 0.30 25.12 7.98
C ALA A 6 1.41 24.35 7.23
N GLY A 7 2.10 23.46 7.95
CA GLY A 7 3.06 22.55 7.32
C GLY A 7 2.35 21.75 6.23
N ASP A 8 3.07 21.45 5.15
CA ASP A 8 2.53 20.63 4.07
C ASP A 8 1.88 19.36 4.64
N PRO A 9 0.71 18.93 4.10
CA PRO A 9 0.11 17.68 4.53
C PRO A 9 1.12 16.54 4.30
N PRO A 10 1.19 15.55 5.21
CA PRO A 10 2.15 14.46 5.08
C PRO A 10 1.98 13.77 3.72
N VAL A 11 3.00 13.86 2.87
CA VAL A 11 3.04 13.16 1.59
C VAL A 11 3.34 11.69 1.88
N HIS A 12 2.38 10.82 1.61
CA HIS A 12 2.59 9.38 1.70
C HIS A 12 3.09 8.87 0.34
N PRO A 13 4.38 8.50 0.19
CA PRO A 13 4.84 7.91 -1.05
C PRO A 13 4.06 6.60 -1.26
N ARG A 14 3.42 6.46 -2.43
CA ARG A 14 2.63 5.28 -2.80
C ARG A 14 3.55 4.07 -2.96
N THR A 15 3.86 3.42 -1.85
CA THR A 15 4.89 2.37 -1.73
C THR A 15 4.32 1.07 -1.18
N LEU A 16 3.04 1.04 -0.84
CA LEU A 16 2.38 -0.15 -0.33
C LEU A 16 1.62 -0.87 -1.43
N VAL A 17 1.68 -2.19 -1.38
CA VAL A 17 0.88 -3.09 -2.20
C VAL A 17 0.07 -3.98 -1.29
N VAL A 18 -1.24 -4.02 -1.52
CA VAL A 18 -2.16 -4.87 -0.78
C VAL A 18 -2.42 -6.12 -1.62
N GLY A 19 -2.14 -7.29 -1.08
CA GLY A 19 -2.60 -8.54 -1.65
C GLY A 19 -3.94 -8.94 -1.05
N ILE A 20 -4.87 -9.41 -1.88
CA ILE A 20 -6.22 -9.83 -1.45
C ILE A 20 -6.60 -11.18 -2.05
N GLY A 21 -7.13 -12.06 -1.20
CA GLY A 21 -7.84 -13.27 -1.60
C GLY A 21 -9.29 -13.19 -1.15
N ALA A 22 -10.22 -13.52 -2.04
CA ALA A 22 -11.67 -13.51 -1.76
C ALA A 22 -12.31 -14.83 -2.18
N SER A 23 -12.97 -15.50 -1.24
CA SER A 23 -13.84 -16.65 -1.55
C SER A 23 -15.04 -16.17 -2.39
N SER A 24 -15.74 -17.08 -3.08
CA SER A 24 -16.87 -16.71 -3.94
C SER A 24 -18.06 -16.09 -3.18
N ALA A 25 -18.13 -16.32 -1.85
CA ALA A 25 -19.16 -15.75 -0.98
C ALA A 25 -18.69 -14.49 -0.25
N ALA A 26 -17.48 -14.00 -0.53
CA ALA A 26 -16.91 -12.85 0.17
C ALA A 26 -17.73 -11.58 -0.07
N GLU A 27 -18.12 -10.93 1.01
CA GLU A 27 -18.85 -9.68 0.94
C GLU A 27 -17.93 -8.47 0.81
N SER A 28 -18.40 -7.47 0.06
CA SER A 28 -17.67 -6.23 -0.15
C SER A 28 -17.41 -5.45 1.16
N ALA A 29 -18.37 -5.49 2.10
CA ALA A 29 -18.22 -4.85 3.41
C ALA A 29 -17.17 -5.55 4.28
N GLU A 30 -17.18 -6.88 4.28
CA GLU A 30 -16.19 -7.70 4.99
C GLU A 30 -14.77 -7.39 4.49
N ALA A 31 -14.57 -7.30 3.17
CA ALA A 31 -13.26 -7.02 2.59
C ALA A 31 -12.72 -5.63 2.96
N VAL A 32 -13.58 -4.60 2.90
CA VAL A 32 -13.20 -3.23 3.30
C VAL A 32 -12.90 -3.17 4.79
N GLN A 33 -13.70 -3.83 5.63
CA GLN A 33 -13.49 -3.84 7.07
C GLN A 33 -12.16 -4.51 7.43
N LEU A 34 -11.91 -5.71 6.89
CA LEU A 34 -10.66 -6.43 7.13
C LEU A 34 -9.44 -5.58 6.74
N LEU A 35 -9.48 -4.94 5.56
CA LEU A 35 -8.37 -4.09 5.14
C LEU A 35 -8.20 -2.87 6.06
N THR A 36 -9.31 -2.24 6.47
CA THR A 36 -9.29 -1.07 7.35
C THR A 36 -8.65 -1.41 8.69
N ASP A 37 -9.05 -2.54 9.29
CA ASP A 37 -8.48 -3.01 10.55
C ASP A 37 -6.99 -3.34 10.40
N VAL A 38 -6.60 -4.03 9.32
CA VAL A 38 -5.20 -4.36 9.03
C VAL A 38 -4.33 -3.11 8.90
N LEU A 39 -4.77 -2.12 8.14
CA LEU A 39 -4.01 -0.88 7.94
C LEU A 39 -3.92 -0.08 9.25
N ARG A 40 -5.01 0.01 10.01
CA ARG A 40 -5.04 0.70 11.31
C ARG A 40 -4.10 0.04 12.31
N GLU A 41 -4.17 -1.28 12.47
CA GLU A 41 -3.33 -2.04 13.40
C GLU A 41 -1.84 -1.94 13.05
N ALA A 42 -1.51 -1.86 11.77
CA ALA A 42 -0.14 -1.71 11.28
C ALA A 42 0.35 -0.24 11.24
N GLY A 43 -0.49 0.74 11.57
CA GLY A 43 -0.15 2.17 11.45
C GLY A 43 0.11 2.62 10.01
N LEU A 44 -0.50 1.96 9.03
CA LEU A 44 -0.30 2.23 7.60
C LEU A 44 -1.42 3.12 7.06
N ALA A 45 -1.03 4.17 6.32
CA ALA A 45 -1.99 5.06 5.70
C ALA A 45 -2.62 4.41 4.44
N PRO A 46 -3.95 4.39 4.30
CA PRO A 46 -4.60 3.90 3.07
C PRO A 46 -4.11 4.60 1.79
N HIS A 47 -3.79 5.89 1.89
CA HIS A 47 -3.25 6.69 0.78
C HIS A 47 -1.85 6.27 0.32
N ALA A 48 -1.09 5.54 1.16
CA ALA A 48 0.20 4.98 0.80
C ALA A 48 0.07 3.71 -0.06
N VAL A 49 -1.14 3.14 -0.18
CA VAL A 49 -1.41 2.02 -1.07
C VAL A 49 -1.39 2.50 -2.51
N ALA A 50 -0.44 1.95 -3.26
CA ALA A 50 -0.29 2.20 -4.68
C ALA A 50 -1.22 1.30 -5.50
N ARG A 51 -1.35 0.04 -5.08
CA ARG A 51 -1.90 -1.04 -5.92
C ARG A 51 -2.53 -2.14 -5.07
N LEU A 52 -3.56 -2.77 -5.61
CA LEU A 52 -4.13 -4.01 -5.11
C LEU A 52 -3.63 -5.16 -5.99
N ALA A 53 -3.44 -6.36 -5.43
CA ALA A 53 -2.99 -7.53 -6.16
C ALA A 53 -3.79 -8.77 -5.75
N THR A 54 -4.12 -9.63 -6.71
CA THR A 54 -4.88 -10.86 -6.47
C THR A 54 -4.49 -11.95 -7.48
N VAL A 55 -5.10 -13.13 -7.35
CA VAL A 55 -4.95 -14.21 -8.33
C VAL A 55 -5.80 -13.94 -9.57
N ALA A 56 -5.31 -14.33 -10.75
CA ALA A 56 -6.04 -14.18 -11.99
C ALA A 56 -7.45 -14.80 -11.94
N GLY A 57 -8.43 -14.08 -12.51
CA GLY A 57 -9.84 -14.41 -12.48
C GLY A 57 -10.59 -13.86 -11.26
N LYS A 58 -9.95 -13.01 -10.45
CA LYS A 58 -10.55 -12.40 -9.25
C LYS A 58 -10.56 -10.87 -9.27
N ALA A 59 -9.99 -10.19 -10.26
CA ALA A 59 -10.06 -8.72 -10.33
C ALA A 59 -11.51 -8.20 -10.37
N ASP A 60 -12.39 -8.88 -11.12
CA ASP A 60 -13.80 -8.48 -11.25
C ASP A 60 -14.68 -8.89 -10.06
N HIS A 61 -14.12 -9.61 -9.08
CA HIS A 61 -14.87 -10.01 -7.90
C HIS A 61 -15.40 -8.76 -7.16
N PRO A 62 -16.68 -8.69 -6.76
CA PRO A 62 -17.28 -7.51 -6.14
C PRO A 62 -16.48 -6.98 -4.93
N ALA A 63 -16.01 -7.91 -4.07
CA ALA A 63 -15.18 -7.56 -2.92
C ALA A 63 -13.84 -6.91 -3.30
N VAL A 64 -13.17 -7.42 -4.35
CA VAL A 64 -11.88 -6.90 -4.83
C VAL A 64 -12.09 -5.51 -5.45
N ARG A 65 -13.08 -5.35 -6.33
CA ARG A 65 -13.44 -4.06 -6.92
C ARG A 65 -13.82 -3.02 -5.86
N ARG A 66 -14.56 -3.43 -4.82
CA ARG A 66 -14.94 -2.53 -3.74
C ARG A 66 -13.72 -2.02 -2.97
N VAL A 67 -12.78 -2.91 -2.65
CA VAL A 67 -11.54 -2.54 -1.96
C VAL A 67 -10.72 -1.57 -2.82
N ALA A 68 -10.54 -1.87 -4.11
CA ALA A 68 -9.84 -0.98 -5.04
C ALA A 68 -10.47 0.42 -5.09
N HIS A 69 -11.80 0.50 -5.17
CA HIS A 69 -12.53 1.76 -5.12
C HIS A 69 -12.35 2.48 -3.78
N TRP A 70 -12.46 1.77 -2.66
CA TRP A 70 -12.29 2.36 -1.32
C TRP A 70 -10.88 2.95 -1.12
N LEU A 71 -9.87 2.33 -1.73
CA LEU A 71 -8.49 2.83 -1.79
C LEU A 71 -8.29 4.03 -2.75
N GLY A 72 -9.37 4.57 -3.34
CA GLY A 72 -9.30 5.69 -4.27
C GLY A 72 -9.12 5.28 -5.74
N GLY A 73 -9.50 4.05 -6.10
CA GLY A 73 -9.46 3.56 -7.47
C GLY A 73 -8.08 3.08 -7.91
N VAL A 74 -7.31 2.49 -6.99
CA VAL A 74 -5.99 1.93 -7.32
C VAL A 74 -6.10 0.79 -8.34
N PRO A 75 -5.10 0.60 -9.21
CA PRO A 75 -5.09 -0.53 -10.14
C PRO A 75 -5.07 -1.86 -9.38
N VAL A 76 -5.72 -2.87 -9.98
CA VAL A 76 -5.74 -4.25 -9.51
C VAL A 76 -4.85 -5.08 -10.41
N ASP A 77 -3.83 -5.70 -9.84
CA ASP A 77 -3.01 -6.70 -10.50
C ASP A 77 -3.59 -8.10 -10.37
N GLU A 78 -3.50 -8.82 -11.46
CA GLU A 78 -3.84 -10.23 -11.53
C GLU A 78 -2.60 -11.04 -11.87
N HIS A 79 -2.33 -12.04 -11.04
CA HIS A 79 -1.21 -12.96 -11.25
C HIS A 79 -1.73 -14.39 -11.43
N PRO A 80 -1.27 -15.13 -12.45
CA PRO A 80 -1.57 -16.54 -12.58
C PRO A 80 -1.21 -17.32 -11.32
N GLY A 81 -2.07 -18.25 -10.90
CA GLY A 81 -1.83 -19.03 -9.67
C GLY A 81 -0.50 -19.78 -9.66
N ARG A 82 -0.01 -20.22 -10.84
CA ARG A 82 1.30 -20.86 -11.00
C ARG A 82 2.47 -19.91 -10.70
N GLU A 83 2.34 -18.63 -11.02
CA GLU A 83 3.36 -17.61 -10.76
C GLU A 83 3.37 -17.26 -9.27
N LEU A 84 2.18 -17.12 -8.68
CA LEU A 84 2.04 -16.92 -7.24
C LEU A 84 2.61 -18.08 -6.42
N ALA A 85 2.46 -19.33 -6.88
CA ALA A 85 3.03 -20.50 -6.21
C ALA A 85 4.57 -20.51 -6.21
N ALA A 86 5.21 -19.80 -7.15
CA ALA A 86 6.66 -19.67 -7.24
C ALA A 86 7.22 -18.51 -6.42
N VAL A 87 6.37 -17.61 -5.89
CA VAL A 87 6.82 -16.47 -5.08
C VAL A 87 7.28 -16.97 -3.71
N PRO A 88 8.54 -16.72 -3.32
CA PRO A 88 9.00 -17.03 -1.98
C PRO A 88 8.27 -16.16 -0.97
N VAL A 89 7.39 -16.77 -0.19
CA VAL A 89 6.73 -16.13 0.95
C VAL A 89 7.38 -16.62 2.25
N PRO A 90 7.51 -15.77 3.30
CA PRO A 90 8.09 -16.15 4.58
C PRO A 90 7.38 -17.30 5.32
N ASN A 91 6.25 -17.79 4.78
CA ASN A 91 5.52 -18.93 5.30
C ASN A 91 4.85 -19.69 4.16
N PRO A 92 5.56 -20.62 3.48
CA PRO A 92 4.97 -21.42 2.44
C PRO A 92 4.13 -22.53 3.07
N SER A 93 2.93 -22.77 2.59
CA SER A 93 2.32 -24.09 2.76
C SER A 93 1.34 -24.42 1.66
N ALA A 94 1.45 -25.71 1.34
CA ALA A 94 0.49 -26.53 0.68
C ALA A 94 -0.76 -26.67 1.58
N ALA A 95 -1.86 -26.07 1.17
CA ALA A 95 -3.18 -26.59 1.54
C ALA A 95 -4.09 -26.64 0.33
N VAL A 96 -4.07 -27.78 -0.35
CA VAL A 96 -5.18 -28.75 -0.43
C VAL A 96 -5.45 -29.53 0.88
N GLY A 97 -4.87 -29.18 2.04
CA GLY A 97 -5.06 -29.87 3.33
C GLY A 97 -5.21 -28.90 4.50
N ALA A 98 -6.38 -28.93 5.13
CA ALA A 98 -6.81 -28.02 6.19
C ALA A 98 -5.84 -27.91 7.38
N ALA A 99 -5.80 -26.70 7.97
CA ALA A 99 -5.26 -26.41 9.30
C ALA A 99 -3.74 -26.62 9.49
N LEU A 100 -2.94 -25.65 8.99
CA LEU A 100 -1.75 -25.03 9.60
C LEU A 100 -0.85 -24.41 8.48
N GLY A 101 -0.72 -23.07 8.46
CA GLY A 101 0.49 -22.41 7.94
C GLY A 101 0.69 -22.05 6.45
N THR A 102 -0.33 -21.98 5.58
CA THR A 102 -0.19 -21.79 4.10
C THR A 102 0.48 -20.54 3.56
N ALA A 103 1.13 -20.70 2.40
CA ALA A 103 1.52 -19.63 1.49
C ALA A 103 0.23 -18.94 1.17
N SER A 104 0.05 -17.71 1.62
CA SER A 104 -1.16 -17.01 1.26
C SER A 104 -1.04 -16.56 -0.18
N VAL A 105 -2.01 -16.93 -1.02
CA VAL A 105 -2.17 -16.31 -2.36
C VAL A 105 -2.15 -14.78 -2.24
N ALA A 106 -2.68 -14.22 -1.15
CA ALA A 106 -2.61 -12.78 -0.88
C ALA A 106 -1.16 -12.30 -0.61
N GLU A 107 -0.35 -13.02 0.15
CA GLU A 107 1.05 -12.64 0.41
C GLU A 107 1.88 -12.72 -0.88
N ALA A 108 1.72 -13.81 -1.63
CA ALA A 108 2.38 -14.00 -2.91
C ALA A 108 1.99 -12.90 -3.90
N ALA A 109 0.69 -12.56 -3.99
CA ALA A 109 0.23 -11.48 -4.87
C ALA A 109 0.79 -10.12 -4.46
N ALA A 110 0.83 -9.81 -3.15
CA ALA A 110 1.41 -8.57 -2.66
C ALA A 110 2.89 -8.44 -3.04
N LEU A 111 3.66 -9.52 -2.86
CA LEU A 111 5.10 -9.55 -3.20
C LEU A 111 5.36 -9.55 -4.71
N ALA A 112 4.56 -10.26 -5.50
CA ALA A 112 4.67 -10.28 -6.97
C ALA A 112 4.51 -8.86 -7.55
N SER A 113 3.60 -8.08 -6.98
CA SER A 113 3.37 -6.67 -7.35
C SER A 113 4.29 -5.68 -6.61
N ALA A 114 5.19 -6.15 -5.74
CA ALA A 114 6.17 -5.35 -5.01
C ALA A 114 7.61 -5.85 -5.25
N PRO A 115 8.14 -5.76 -6.50
CA PRO A 115 9.45 -6.29 -6.84
C PRO A 115 10.57 -5.68 -5.98
N GLY A 116 11.46 -6.54 -5.46
CA GLY A 116 12.51 -6.16 -4.51
C GLY A 116 11.99 -5.73 -3.13
N GLY A 117 10.67 -5.77 -2.92
CA GLY A 117 10.00 -5.39 -1.69
C GLY A 117 10.02 -6.46 -0.62
N ARG A 118 9.29 -6.19 0.47
CA ARG A 118 9.13 -7.12 1.59
C ARG A 118 7.73 -7.04 2.18
N LEU A 119 7.27 -8.12 2.79
CA LEU A 119 6.02 -8.12 3.57
C LEU A 119 6.19 -7.24 4.82
N LEU A 120 5.23 -6.33 5.01
CA LEU A 120 5.07 -5.56 6.24
C LEU A 120 4.03 -6.21 7.15
N VAL A 121 2.98 -6.76 6.56
CA VAL A 121 1.91 -7.47 7.27
C VAL A 121 1.70 -8.82 6.59
N ALA A 122 1.96 -9.89 7.35
CA ALA A 122 1.61 -11.25 6.96
C ALA A 122 0.10 -11.41 6.79
N LYS A 123 -0.36 -12.54 6.24
CA LYS A 123 -1.78 -12.76 5.96
C LYS A 123 -2.64 -12.56 7.21
N ARG A 124 -3.69 -11.76 7.05
CA ARG A 124 -4.79 -11.59 8.00
C ARG A 124 -6.07 -12.05 7.33
N LYS A 125 -6.87 -12.80 8.06
CA LYS A 125 -8.05 -13.47 7.52
C LYS A 125 -9.30 -13.04 8.27
N SER A 126 -10.39 -12.88 7.54
CA SER A 126 -11.76 -12.94 8.03
C SER A 126 -12.37 -14.30 7.64
N ALA A 127 -13.71 -14.41 7.63
CA ALA A 127 -14.39 -15.64 7.24
C ALA A 127 -14.14 -15.98 5.76
N MET A 128 -14.22 -14.99 4.87
CA MET A 128 -14.18 -15.19 3.41
C MET A 128 -13.10 -14.38 2.71
N VAL A 129 -12.40 -13.48 3.42
CA VAL A 129 -11.38 -12.60 2.85
C VAL A 129 -10.03 -12.82 3.53
N THR A 130 -8.95 -12.72 2.76
CA THR A 130 -7.58 -12.69 3.26
C THR A 130 -6.87 -11.48 2.68
N VAL A 131 -6.14 -10.74 3.52
CA VAL A 131 -5.34 -9.56 3.12
C VAL A 131 -3.89 -9.75 3.58
N ALA A 132 -2.94 -9.26 2.80
CA ALA A 132 -1.54 -9.10 3.18
C ALA A 132 -1.03 -7.75 2.65
N VAL A 133 0.04 -7.21 3.26
CA VAL A 133 0.59 -5.91 2.84
C VAL A 133 2.10 -6.02 2.65
N ALA A 134 2.58 -5.62 1.48
CA ALA A 134 3.99 -5.50 1.16
C ALA A 134 4.38 -4.04 0.93
N ALA A 135 5.62 -3.70 1.25
CA ALA A 135 6.25 -2.45 0.81
C ALA A 135 7.09 -2.75 -0.43
N THR A 136 7.01 -1.89 -1.44
CA THR A 136 7.96 -1.88 -2.55
C THR A 136 9.35 -1.50 -2.03
N ALA A 137 10.40 -1.97 -2.71
CA ALA A 137 11.69 -1.32 -2.59
C ALA A 137 11.51 0.08 -3.18
N ALA A 138 11.26 1.07 -2.32
CA ALA A 138 11.33 2.45 -2.76
C ALA A 138 12.73 2.64 -3.35
N ILE A 139 12.81 2.88 -4.67
CA ILE A 139 13.98 3.55 -5.20
C ILE A 139 13.88 4.92 -4.57
N ALA A 140 14.59 5.14 -3.47
CA ALA A 140 14.71 6.45 -2.87
C ALA A 140 15.33 7.34 -3.94
N ARG A 141 14.49 8.07 -4.70
CA ARG A 141 15.01 9.24 -5.39
C ARG A 141 15.46 10.14 -4.26
N PRO A 142 16.76 10.49 -4.14
CA PRO A 142 17.15 11.45 -3.14
C PRO A 142 16.25 12.67 -3.32
N LEU A 143 15.56 13.06 -2.25
CA LEU A 143 15.00 14.39 -2.17
C LEU A 143 16.22 15.29 -2.33
N SER A 144 16.38 15.96 -3.47
CA SER A 144 17.36 17.05 -3.54
C SER A 144 17.06 17.94 -2.34
N PRO A 145 18.06 18.27 -1.49
CA PRO A 145 17.83 19.25 -0.45
C PRO A 145 17.23 20.49 -1.11
N ALA A 146 16.18 21.03 -0.50
CA ALA A 146 15.60 22.30 -0.95
C ALA A 146 16.76 23.29 -1.14
N PRO A 147 16.80 24.05 -2.25
CA PRO A 147 17.85 25.04 -2.44
C PRO A 147 17.88 25.94 -1.21
N PRO A 148 19.07 26.26 -0.65
CA PRO A 148 19.14 27.16 0.48
C PRO A 148 18.40 28.45 0.10
N LEU A 149 17.49 28.86 0.98
CA LEU A 149 16.81 30.14 0.85
C LEU A 149 17.90 31.21 0.77
N SER A 150 18.07 31.84 -0.39
CA SER A 150 19.07 32.88 -0.58
C SER A 150 18.82 33.96 0.46
N PRO A 151 19.84 34.43 1.21
CA PRO A 151 19.64 35.52 2.14
C PRO A 151 19.14 36.74 1.35
N ALA A 152 18.07 37.35 1.84
CA ALA A 152 17.59 38.63 1.35
C ALA A 152 18.76 39.63 1.40
N GLU A 153 19.08 40.25 0.27
CA GLU A 153 20.01 41.36 0.23
C GLU A 153 19.57 42.46 1.23
N PRO A 154 20.50 43.07 1.98
CA PRO A 154 20.17 44.16 2.87
C PRO A 154 19.71 45.39 2.07
N ALA A 155 18.67 46.04 2.58
CA ALA A 155 18.12 47.28 2.06
C ALA A 155 19.21 48.37 1.95
N HIS A 156 19.34 48.95 0.76
CA HIS A 156 20.05 50.21 0.57
C HIS A 156 19.27 51.34 1.26
N PRO A 157 19.85 52.11 2.18
CA PRO A 157 19.29 53.39 2.58
C PRO A 157 19.71 54.44 1.54
N GLN A 158 18.79 54.84 0.66
CA GLN A 158 18.99 56.04 -0.14
C GLN A 158 18.42 57.22 0.65
N GLY A 159 19.33 57.97 1.28
CA GLY A 159 19.01 59.18 2.02
C GLY A 159 18.52 60.30 1.10
N ASP A 160 17.71 61.17 1.69
CA ASP A 160 17.43 62.52 1.20
C ASP A 160 18.72 63.29 0.91
N PRO A 161 18.67 64.21 -0.06
CA PRO A 161 18.98 65.58 0.34
C PRO A 161 18.11 66.68 -0.30
N ALA A 162 17.95 67.72 0.54
CA ALA A 162 17.51 69.11 0.34
C ALA A 162 16.00 69.40 0.32
#